data_AF-A0A1E5KZP9-F1
#
_entry.id   AF-A0A1E5KZP9-F1
#
_cell.length_a   1.000
_cell.length_b   1.000
_cell.length_c   1.000
_cell.angle_alpha   90.00
_cell.angle_beta   90.00
_cell.angle_gamma   90.00
#
_symmetry.space_group_name_H-M   'P 1'
#
loop_
_entity.id
_entity.type
_entity.pdbx_description
1 polymer ?
#
loop_
_entity_poly.entity_id
_entity_poly.type
_entity_poly.pdbx_seq_one_letter_code
_entity_poly.pdbx_strand_id
1 'polypeptide(L)'
;MEAVIAQLKQEFSEKIDKVNLEDIDTVEAFLFIHLEILSQHEALYRNFISQRRLLGEQVNVCYLGIQSIFSHHFGLLLKEDIKVPLSMLFNTWLGLIHYYLNNDDLFGKEDIISKNRNQWIENYLKMIK
;
A
#
# COMPACT_ATOMS: atom_id res chain seq x y z
N MET A 1 7.69 -14.77 10.95
CA MET A 1 7.50 -13.82 9.83
C MET A 1 6.33 -14.24 8.95
N GLU A 2 6.19 -15.51 8.59
CA GLU A 2 4.99 -16.05 7.91
C GLU A 2 3.67 -15.69 8.60
N ALA A 3 3.54 -15.95 9.90
CA ALA A 3 2.35 -15.60 10.68
C ALA A 3 2.02 -14.09 10.65
N VAL A 4 3.05 -13.23 10.62
CA VAL A 4 2.89 -11.76 10.60
C VAL A 4 2.39 -11.28 9.24
N ILE A 5 2.81 -11.92 8.15
CA ILE A 5 2.39 -11.55 6.79
C ILE A 5 1.01 -12.12 6.48
N ALA A 6 0.71 -13.30 7.00
CA ALA A 6 -0.65 -13.83 7.02
C ALA A 6 -1.58 -12.90 7.79
N GLN A 7 -1.14 -12.40 8.95
CA GLN A 7 -1.88 -11.41 9.74
C GLN A 7 -2.03 -10.09 8.99
N LEU A 8 -0.97 -9.54 8.37
CA LEU A 8 -1.07 -8.32 7.57
C LEU A 8 -2.02 -8.50 6.38
N LYS A 9 -1.95 -9.65 5.69
CA LYS A 9 -2.89 -9.99 4.61
C LYS A 9 -4.32 -10.07 5.14
N GLN A 10 -4.52 -10.75 6.26
CA GLN A 10 -5.83 -10.90 6.89
C GLN A 10 -6.37 -9.54 7.32
N GLU A 11 -5.59 -8.68 7.97
CA GLU A 11 -6.03 -7.34 8.35
C GLU A 11 -6.27 -6.44 7.15
N PHE A 12 -5.47 -6.59 6.09
CA PHE A 12 -5.66 -5.87 4.84
C PHE A 12 -6.96 -6.30 4.16
N SER A 13 -7.17 -7.61 3.97
CA SER A 13 -8.40 -8.18 3.46
C SER A 13 -9.58 -7.81 4.35
N GLU A 14 -9.52 -8.02 5.65
CA GLU A 14 -10.61 -7.71 6.58
C GLU A 14 -10.94 -6.23 6.63
N LYS A 15 -9.96 -5.31 6.60
CA LYS A 15 -10.28 -3.87 6.55
C LYS A 15 -10.81 -3.46 5.19
N ILE A 16 -10.33 -4.05 4.12
CA ILE A 16 -10.87 -3.83 2.78
C ILE A 16 -12.26 -4.46 2.63
N ASP A 17 -12.56 -5.55 3.32
CA ASP A 17 -13.86 -6.22 3.30
C ASP A 17 -14.84 -5.57 4.28
N LYS A 18 -14.37 -5.09 5.46
CA LYS A 18 -15.17 -4.37 6.48
C LYS A 18 -15.44 -2.93 6.10
N VAL A 19 -14.48 -2.24 5.49
CA VAL A 19 -14.77 -1.00 4.77
C VAL A 19 -15.37 -1.45 3.46
N ASN A 20 -16.70 -1.62 3.42
CA ASN A 20 -17.39 -2.03 2.22
C ASN A 20 -16.88 -1.13 1.07
N LEU A 21 -16.13 -1.69 0.12
CA LEU A 21 -15.50 -0.88 -0.94
C LEU A 21 -16.54 -0.17 -1.81
N GLU A 22 -17.79 -0.63 -1.75
CA GLU A 22 -18.98 0.02 -2.28
C GLU A 22 -19.21 1.42 -1.66
N ASP A 23 -18.72 1.67 -0.44
CA ASP A 23 -18.81 2.95 0.28
C ASP A 23 -17.57 3.85 0.05
N ILE A 24 -16.49 3.32 -0.54
CA ILE A 24 -15.32 4.12 -0.92
C ILE A 24 -15.53 4.63 -2.35
N ASP A 25 -15.88 5.89 -2.48
CA ASP A 25 -16.18 6.52 -3.78
C ASP A 25 -15.01 7.32 -4.36
N THR A 26 -13.91 7.47 -3.61
CA THR A 26 -12.74 8.27 -4.03
C THR A 26 -11.43 7.51 -3.92
N VAL A 27 -10.55 7.78 -4.89
CA VAL A 27 -9.15 7.35 -4.85
C VAL A 27 -8.45 7.84 -3.57
N GLU A 28 -8.72 9.08 -3.15
CA GLU A 28 -8.13 9.67 -1.95
C GLU A 28 -8.39 8.84 -0.69
N ALA A 29 -9.67 8.52 -0.43
CA ALA A 29 -10.06 7.71 0.73
C ALA A 29 -9.44 6.31 0.68
N PHE A 30 -9.37 5.70 -0.51
CA PHE A 30 -8.74 4.40 -0.70
C PHE A 30 -7.23 4.42 -0.37
N LEU A 31 -6.50 5.43 -0.86
CA LEU A 31 -5.07 5.60 -0.56
C LEU A 31 -4.83 5.87 0.93
N PHE A 32 -5.73 6.62 1.58
CA PHE A 32 -5.67 6.86 3.02
C PHE A 32 -5.79 5.56 3.82
N ILE A 33 -6.78 4.71 3.50
CA ILE A 33 -6.98 3.42 4.17
C ILE A 33 -5.76 2.51 3.98
N HIS A 34 -5.19 2.48 2.77
CA HIS A 34 -3.96 1.74 2.51
C HIS A 34 -2.82 2.18 3.43
N LEU A 35 -2.55 3.49 3.55
CA LEU A 35 -1.51 4.00 4.43
C LEU A 35 -1.84 3.81 5.92
N GLU A 36 -3.11 3.89 6.31
CA GLU A 36 -3.55 3.62 7.67
C GLU A 36 -3.22 2.18 8.08
N ILE A 37 -3.55 1.19 7.24
CA ILE A 37 -3.23 -0.22 7.51
C ILE A 37 -1.72 -0.42 7.62
N LEU A 38 -0.95 0.11 6.67
CA LEU A 38 0.51 -0.05 6.69
C LEU A 38 1.15 0.61 7.91
N SER A 39 0.65 1.77 8.34
CA SER A 39 1.20 2.50 9.49
C SER A 39 1.05 1.74 10.81
N GLN A 40 -0.02 0.95 10.98
CA GLN A 40 -0.23 0.13 12.17
C GLN A 40 0.81 -1.00 12.33
N HIS A 41 1.47 -1.36 11.23
CA HIS A 41 2.50 -2.41 11.19
C HIS A 41 3.80 -1.92 10.56
N GLU A 42 4.11 -0.63 10.63
CA GLU A 42 5.14 0.00 9.80
C GLU A 42 6.51 -0.69 9.93
N ALA A 43 6.98 -0.93 11.16
CA ALA A 43 8.27 -1.58 11.40
C ALA A 43 8.31 -3.02 10.86
N LEU A 44 7.21 -3.76 10.99
CA LEU A 44 7.08 -5.12 10.46
C LEU A 44 7.05 -5.10 8.94
N TYR A 45 6.27 -4.19 8.34
CA TYR A 45 6.16 -4.03 6.91
C TYR A 45 7.50 -3.61 6.28
N ARG A 46 8.23 -2.69 6.91
CA ARG A 46 9.58 -2.26 6.51
C ARG A 46 10.57 -3.43 6.49
N ASN A 47 10.61 -4.22 7.56
CA ASN A 47 11.46 -5.42 7.60
C ASN A 47 11.05 -6.45 6.53
N PHE A 48 9.75 -6.58 6.29
CA PHE A 48 9.23 -7.47 5.27
C PHE A 48 9.66 -7.05 3.86
N ILE A 49 9.47 -5.78 3.46
CA ILE A 49 9.80 -5.34 2.09
C ILE A 49 11.30 -5.41 1.79
N SER A 50 12.15 -5.17 2.80
CA SER A 50 13.62 -5.25 2.65
C SER A 50 14.13 -6.68 2.53
N GLN A 51 13.45 -7.63 3.18
CA GLN A 51 13.87 -9.05 3.22
C GLN A 51 13.06 -9.94 2.28
N ARG A 52 12.01 -9.43 1.61
CA ARG A 52 11.02 -10.20 0.84
C ARG A 52 11.61 -11.31 -0.03
N ARG A 53 12.71 -11.01 -0.75
CA ARG A 53 13.37 -11.95 -1.67
C ARG A 53 14.01 -13.16 -0.98
N LEU A 54 14.28 -13.06 0.32
CA LEU A 54 14.85 -14.12 1.16
C LEU A 54 13.77 -14.94 1.88
N LEU A 55 12.50 -14.54 1.76
CA LEU A 55 11.39 -15.21 2.42
C LEU A 55 10.85 -16.35 1.56
N GLY A 56 10.25 -17.34 2.22
CA GLY A 56 9.70 -18.54 1.57
C GLY A 56 8.59 -18.24 0.57
N GLU A 57 8.30 -19.22 -0.29
CA GLU A 57 7.32 -19.10 -1.37
C GLU A 57 5.93 -18.65 -0.88
N GLN A 58 5.45 -19.22 0.23
CA GLN A 58 4.13 -18.89 0.79
C GLN A 58 3.99 -17.42 1.18
N VAL A 59 5.07 -16.81 1.67
CA VAL A 59 5.13 -15.38 1.99
C VAL A 59 4.97 -14.53 0.73
N ASN A 60 5.67 -14.91 -0.34
CA ASN A 60 5.57 -14.21 -1.62
C ASN A 60 4.15 -14.32 -2.20
N VAL A 61 3.49 -15.47 -2.09
CA VAL A 61 2.09 -15.64 -2.52
C VAL A 61 1.16 -14.71 -1.73
N CYS A 62 1.32 -14.63 -0.40
CA CYS A 62 0.50 -13.73 0.41
C CYS A 62 0.69 -12.26 0.04
N TYR A 63 1.94 -11.85 -0.18
CA TYR A 63 2.28 -10.51 -0.63
C TYR A 63 1.65 -10.17 -1.99
N LEU A 64 1.79 -11.07 -2.97
CA LEU A 64 1.16 -10.91 -4.28
C LEU A 64 -0.37 -10.81 -4.17
N GLY A 65 -0.98 -11.55 -3.24
CA GLY A 65 -2.40 -11.43 -2.92
C GLY A 65 -2.80 -10.02 -2.46
N ILE A 66 -2.06 -9.44 -1.50
CA ILE A 66 -2.29 -8.05 -1.03
C ILE A 66 -2.19 -7.07 -2.20
N GLN A 67 -1.15 -7.20 -3.03
CA GLN A 67 -0.93 -6.34 -4.19
C GLN A 67 -2.04 -6.47 -5.23
N SER A 68 -2.53 -7.69 -5.45
CA SER A 68 -3.63 -7.97 -6.39
C SER A 68 -4.94 -7.35 -5.91
N ILE A 69 -5.27 -7.47 -4.62
CA ILE A 69 -6.47 -6.86 -4.04
C ILE A 69 -6.40 -5.34 -4.21
N PHE A 70 -5.27 -4.72 -3.83
CA PHE A 70 -5.10 -3.28 -4.00
C PHE A 70 -5.25 -2.87 -5.47
N SER A 71 -4.53 -3.53 -6.38
CA SER A 71 -4.54 -3.16 -7.81
C SER A 71 -5.94 -3.31 -8.43
N HIS A 72 -6.73 -4.29 -8.00
CA HIS A 72 -8.09 -4.48 -8.48
C HIS A 72 -8.99 -3.31 -8.09
N HIS A 73 -9.07 -2.98 -6.79
CA HIS A 73 -9.91 -1.88 -6.32
C HIS A 73 -9.42 -0.51 -6.78
N PHE A 74 -8.10 -0.33 -6.84
CA PHE A 74 -7.52 0.90 -7.39
C PHE A 74 -7.93 1.12 -8.85
N GLY A 75 -7.97 0.05 -9.66
CA GLY A 75 -8.45 0.10 -11.04
C GLY A 75 -9.93 0.46 -11.16
N LEU A 76 -10.79 -0.01 -10.25
CA LEU A 76 -12.21 0.32 -10.23
C LEU A 76 -12.48 1.79 -9.88
N LEU A 77 -11.67 2.38 -9.00
CA LEU A 77 -11.82 3.77 -8.55
C LEU A 77 -11.25 4.79 -9.55
N LEU A 78 -10.30 4.37 -10.36
CA LEU A 78 -9.75 5.21 -11.42
C LEU A 78 -10.75 5.29 -12.58
N LYS A 79 -11.28 6.50 -12.81
CA LYS A 79 -12.19 6.78 -13.93
C LYS A 79 -11.47 6.68 -15.28
N GLU A 80 -12.25 6.57 -16.36
CA GLU A 80 -11.76 6.34 -17.73
C GLU A 80 -10.79 7.40 -18.30
N ASP A 81 -10.62 8.55 -17.63
CA ASP A 81 -9.79 9.67 -18.11
C ASP A 81 -8.26 9.50 -17.88
N ILE A 82 -7.84 8.39 -17.28
CA ILE A 82 -6.42 8.12 -17.00
C ILE A 82 -5.69 7.64 -18.26
N LYS A 83 -4.68 8.42 -18.72
CA LYS A 83 -3.87 8.10 -19.91
C LYS A 83 -2.68 7.16 -19.65
N VAL A 84 -2.40 6.86 -18.39
CA VAL A 84 -1.23 6.09 -17.94
C VAL A 84 -1.67 4.65 -17.60
N PRO A 85 -0.88 3.61 -17.93
CA PRO A 85 -1.23 2.25 -17.56
C PRO A 85 -1.45 2.10 -16.05
N LEU A 86 -2.50 1.38 -15.66
CA LEU A 86 -2.82 1.09 -14.25
C LEU A 86 -1.61 0.53 -13.48
N SER A 87 -0.84 -0.35 -14.12
CA SER A 87 0.37 -0.93 -13.54
C SER A 87 1.43 0.14 -13.20
N MET A 88 1.58 1.18 -14.02
CA MET A 88 2.52 2.26 -13.76
C MET A 88 2.06 3.14 -12.61
N LEU A 89 0.76 3.44 -12.53
CA LEU A 89 0.19 4.17 -11.39
C LEU A 89 0.39 3.39 -10.09
N PHE A 90 -0.05 2.13 -10.07
CA PHE A 90 0.12 1.23 -8.94
C PHE A 90 1.59 1.11 -8.49
N ASN A 91 2.50 0.86 -9.43
CA ASN A 91 3.92 0.72 -9.12
C ASN A 91 4.55 2.03 -8.63
N THR A 92 4.07 3.18 -9.12
CA THR A 92 4.53 4.50 -8.66
C THR A 92 4.10 4.75 -7.22
N TRP A 93 2.84 4.44 -6.89
CA TRP A 93 2.32 4.54 -5.53
C TRP A 93 3.10 3.67 -4.54
N LEU A 94 3.29 2.39 -4.86
CA LEU A 94 4.09 1.49 -4.02
C LEU A 94 5.55 1.92 -3.95
N GLY A 95 6.12 2.34 -5.08
CA GLY A 95 7.51 2.78 -5.18
C GLY A 95 7.78 3.96 -4.25
N LEU A 96 6.88 4.94 -4.20
CA LEU A 96 6.95 6.06 -3.27
C LEU A 96 7.03 5.57 -1.81
N ILE A 97 6.09 4.72 -1.40
CA ILE A 97 6.03 4.21 -0.01
C ILE A 97 7.29 3.40 0.32
N HIS A 98 7.65 2.45 -0.54
CA HIS A 98 8.79 1.57 -0.31
C HIS A 98 10.12 2.32 -0.32
N TYR A 99 10.24 3.37 -1.13
CA TYR A 99 11.43 4.21 -1.12
C TYR A 99 11.65 4.85 0.25
N TYR A 100 10.61 5.46 0.83
CA TYR A 100 10.73 6.08 2.16
C TYR A 100 10.98 5.05 3.26
N LEU A 101 10.30 3.90 3.22
CA LEU A 101 10.46 2.87 4.24
C LEU A 101 11.81 2.16 4.18
N ASN A 102 12.36 1.92 2.98
CA ASN A 102 13.67 1.27 2.83
C ASN A 102 14.86 2.20 3.09
N ASN A 103 14.64 3.52 3.09
CA ASN A 103 15.68 4.52 3.37
C ASN A 103 15.33 5.26 4.67
N ASP A 104 14.99 4.51 5.73
CA ASP A 104 14.59 5.04 7.03
C ASP A 104 15.72 5.80 7.75
N ASP A 105 16.97 5.59 7.34
CA ASP A 105 18.13 6.39 7.71
C ASP A 105 18.05 7.85 7.22
N LEU A 106 17.40 8.08 6.08
CA LEU A 106 17.18 9.41 5.49
C LEU A 106 15.92 10.10 6.01
N PHE A 107 14.86 9.32 6.31
CA PHE A 107 13.52 9.84 6.61
C PHE A 107 13.11 9.69 8.08
N GLY A 108 13.97 9.11 8.91
CA GLY A 108 13.70 8.80 10.31
C GLY A 108 13.13 7.40 10.49
N LYS A 109 13.38 6.78 11.66
CA LYS A 109 13.11 5.34 11.89
C LYS A 109 11.67 5.01 12.30
N GLU A 110 10.91 6.03 12.68
CA GLU A 110 9.57 5.88 13.26
C GLU A 110 8.59 6.85 12.62
N ASP A 111 7.35 6.38 12.48
CA ASP A 111 6.20 7.15 12.03
C ASP A 111 6.36 7.74 10.62
N ILE A 112 7.11 7.06 9.74
CA ILE A 112 7.38 7.57 8.39
C ILE A 112 6.06 7.72 7.64
N ILE A 113 5.18 6.72 7.72
CA ILE A 113 3.91 6.73 6.98
C ILE A 113 3.00 7.82 7.52
N SER A 114 2.81 7.90 8.84
CA SER A 114 1.88 8.87 9.45
C SER A 114 2.35 10.32 9.23
N LYS A 115 3.66 10.60 9.30
CA LYS A 115 4.23 11.93 9.03
C LYS A 115 4.05 12.40 7.58
N ASN A 116 4.12 11.48 6.63
CA ASN A 116 4.10 11.83 5.21
C ASN A 116 2.75 11.57 4.52
N ARG A 117 1.80 10.92 5.20
CA ARG A 117 0.53 10.43 4.64
C ARG A 117 -0.20 11.45 3.76
N ASN A 118 -0.52 12.61 4.34
CA ASN A 118 -1.30 13.63 3.66
C ASN A 118 -0.56 14.17 2.45
N GLN A 119 0.76 14.41 2.58
CA GLN A 119 1.59 14.92 1.49
C GLN A 119 1.71 13.90 0.34
N TRP A 120 1.89 12.61 0.64
CA TRP A 120 1.95 11.56 -0.38
C TRP A 120 0.66 11.44 -1.16
N ILE A 121 -0.48 11.42 -0.48
CA ILE A 121 -1.81 11.35 -1.11
C ILE A 121 -2.03 12.57 -1.99
N GLU A 122 -1.82 13.77 -1.46
CA GLU A 122 -2.03 15.03 -2.20
C GLU A 122 -1.17 15.09 -3.46
N ASN A 123 0.13 14.82 -3.35
CA ASN A 123 1.05 14.89 -4.47
C ASN A 123 0.78 13.81 -5.51
N TYR A 124 0.46 12.59 -5.07
CA TYR A 124 0.12 11.50 -5.97
C TYR A 124 -1.16 11.80 -6.76
N LEU A 125 -2.20 12.32 -6.10
CA LEU A 125 -3.44 12.73 -6.78
C LEU A 125 -3.21 13.86 -7.79
N LYS A 126 -2.30 14.79 -7.52
CA LYS A 126 -1.90 15.84 -8.48
C LYS A 126 -1.13 15.28 -9.68
N MET A 127 -0.39 14.18 -9.51
CA MET A 127 0.38 13.57 -10.60
C MET A 127 -0.49 12.76 -11.57
N ILE A 128 -1.57 12.15 -11.08
CA ILE A 128 -2.40 11.22 -11.87
C ILE A 128 -3.65 11.87 -12.47
N LYS A 129 -3.97 13.11 -12.09
CA LYS A 129 -5.02 13.93 -12.68
C LYS A 129 -4.45 14.82 -13.77
#